data_AF-A0A920IZ00-F1
#
_entry.id   AF-A0A920IZ00-F1
#
_cell.length_a   1.000
_cell.length_b   1.000
_cell.length_c   1.000
_cell.angle_alpha   90.00
_cell.angle_beta   90.00
_cell.angle_gamma   90.00
#
_symmetry.space_group_name_H-M   'P 1'
#
loop_
_entity.id
_entity.type
_entity.pdbx_description
1 polymer ?
#
loop_
_entity_poly.entity_id
_entity_poly.type
_entity_poly.pdbx_seq_one_letter_code
_entity_poly.pdbx_strand_id
1 'polypeptide(L)' 'MEKVLPLFLKSKNLSNKFNCEMYFKLEGCNPSSSFKDRGMFLAVSKAIENKKQKIICASTGNTSASAAAYGARYNLGKNC' A
#
# COMPACT_ATOMS: atom_id res chain seq x y z
N MET A 1 -10.37 -0.01 -17.47
CA MET A 1 -9.86 -1.27 -16.88
C MET A 1 -8.42 -1.04 -16.49
N GLU A 2 -8.18 -0.83 -15.20
CA GLU A 2 -6.84 -0.64 -14.64
C GLU A 2 -6.05 -1.93 -14.91
N LYS A 3 -4.97 -1.85 -15.70
CA LYS A 3 -4.11 -3.00 -16.00
C LYS A 3 -3.51 -3.47 -14.68
N VAL A 4 -3.98 -4.61 -14.16
CA VAL A 4 -3.35 -5.24 -12.99
C VAL A 4 -1.98 -5.74 -13.45
N LEU A 5 -0.94 -4.99 -13.10
CA LEU A 5 0.45 -5.37 -13.37
C LEU A 5 0.71 -6.75 -12.74
N PRO A 6 1.43 -7.68 -13.41
CA PRO A 6 1.79 -8.94 -12.80
C PRO A 6 2.53 -8.70 -11.47
N LEU A 7 2.01 -9.27 -10.40
CA LEU A 7 2.53 -9.10 -9.04
C LEU A 7 4.01 -9.45 -8.91
N PHE A 8 4.47 -10.41 -9.72
CA PHE A 8 5.84 -10.90 -9.75
C PHE A 8 6.41 -10.72 -11.15
N LEU A 9 7.52 -9.99 -11.26
CA LEU A 9 8.25 -9.77 -12.50
C LEU A 9 9.58 -10.55 -12.47
N LYS A 10 9.76 -11.53 -13.36
CA LYS A 10 11.01 -12.30 -13.44
C LYS A 10 12.17 -11.42 -13.93
N SER A 11 13.27 -11.40 -13.21
CA SER A 11 14.50 -10.71 -13.61
C SER A 11 15.39 -11.66 -14.40
N LYS A 12 15.43 -11.54 -15.74
CA LYS A 12 16.30 -12.37 -16.58
C LYS A 12 17.78 -12.17 -16.24
N ASN A 13 18.21 -10.92 -16.08
CA ASN A 13 19.61 -10.58 -15.83
C ASN A 13 20.09 -11.11 -14.47
N LEU A 14 19.31 -10.88 -13.41
CA LEU A 14 19.70 -11.37 -12.08
C LEU A 14 19.55 -12.89 -11.96
N SER A 15 18.53 -13.47 -12.57
CA SER A 15 18.37 -14.94 -12.57
C SER A 15 19.58 -15.62 -13.21
N ASN A 16 20.02 -15.13 -14.37
CA ASN A 16 21.20 -15.65 -15.05
C ASN A 16 22.49 -15.40 -14.25
N LYS A 17 22.63 -14.23 -13.63
CA LYS A 17 23.83 -13.87 -12.85
C LYS A 17 24.05 -14.76 -11.63
N PHE A 18 22.97 -15.17 -10.97
CA PHE A 18 23.03 -15.92 -9.71
C PHE A 18 22.60 -17.39 -9.85
N ASN A 19 22.36 -17.85 -11.07
CA ASN A 19 21.92 -19.22 -11.39
C ASN A 19 20.74 -19.70 -10.54
N CYS A 20 19.74 -18.83 -10.34
CA CYS A 20 18.51 -19.14 -9.63
C CYS A 20 17.35 -18.32 -10.19
N GLU A 21 16.10 -18.72 -9.94
CA GLU A 21 14.96 -17.91 -10.40
C GLU A 21 14.72 -16.70 -9.49
N MET A 22 14.91 -15.50 -10.01
CA MET A 22 14.67 -14.26 -9.28
C MET A 22 13.45 -13.51 -9.81
N TYR A 23 12.56 -13.13 -8.90
CA TYR A 23 11.35 -12.36 -9.18
C TYR A 23 11.30 -11.11 -8.30
N PHE A 24 10.80 -10.02 -8.86
CA PHE A 24 10.50 -8.79 -8.13
C PHE A 24 9.01 -8.72 -7.80
N LYS A 25 8.70 -8.51 -6.53
CA LYS A 25 7.36 -8.16 -6.09
C LYS A 25 7.16 -6.66 -6.24
N LEU A 26 6.40 -6.24 -7.26
CA LEU A 26 6.25 -4.81 -7.59
C LEU A 26 5.21 -4.11 -6.70
N GLU A 27 5.53 -3.93 -5.42
CA GLU A 27 4.67 -3.26 -4.43
C GLU A 27 4.59 -1.73 -4.61
N GLY A 28 5.41 -1.15 -5.47
CA GLY A 28 5.33 0.25 -5.86
C GLY A 28 4.11 0.60 -6.71
N CYS A 29 3.37 -0.40 -7.19
CA CYS A 29 2.15 -0.22 -7.99
C CYS A 29 0.86 -0.17 -7.15
N ASN A 30 0.97 -0.21 -5.82
CA ASN A 30 -0.18 0.03 -4.94
C ASN A 30 -0.59 1.53 -4.96
N PRO A 31 -1.82 1.90 -4.54
CA PRO A 31 -2.35 3.27 -4.68
C PRO A 31 -1.48 4.42 -4.13
N SER A 32 -0.86 4.24 -2.97
CA SER A 32 0.12 5.19 -2.37
C SER A 32 1.57 4.89 -2.75
N SER A 33 1.75 4.05 -3.77
CA SER A 33 3.05 3.55 -4.25
C SER A 33 3.86 2.76 -3.23
N SER A 34 3.17 2.07 -2.30
CA SER A 34 3.87 1.20 -1.34
C SER A 34 3.01 0.05 -0.83
N PHE A 35 3.66 -1.02 -0.34
CA PHE A 35 2.96 -2.15 0.27
C PHE A 35 2.17 -1.78 1.54
N LYS A 36 2.39 -0.60 2.12
CA LYS A 36 1.69 -0.15 3.33
C LYS A 36 0.18 -0.05 3.11
N ASP A 37 -0.25 0.13 1.85
CA ASP A 37 -1.66 0.12 1.47
C ASP A 37 -2.39 -1.18 1.84
N ARG A 38 -1.69 -2.32 1.79
CA ARG A 38 -2.29 -3.61 2.17
C ARG A 38 -2.75 -3.61 3.62
N GLY A 39 -1.88 -3.14 4.52
CA GLY A 39 -2.20 -3.01 5.94
C GLY A 39 -3.17 -1.86 6.21
N MET A 40 -2.99 -0.73 5.51
CA MET A 40 -3.83 0.45 5.69
C MET A 40 -5.28 0.19 5.29
N PHE A 41 -5.53 -0.56 4.20
CA PHE A 41 -6.87 -0.99 3.81
C PHE A 41 -7.59 -1.71 4.95
N LEU A 42 -6.94 -2.69 5.58
CA LEU A 42 -7.52 -3.42 6.70
C LEU A 42 -7.72 -2.53 7.93
N ALA A 43 -6.70 -1.73 8.29
CA ALA A 43 -6.75 -0.84 9.46
C ALA A 43 -7.89 0.18 9.33
N VAL A 44 -8.05 0.80 8.17
CA VAL A 44 -9.12 1.75 7.86
C VAL A 44 -10.48 1.06 7.82
N SER A 45 -10.57 -0.14 7.23
CA SER A 45 -11.81 -0.92 7.25
C SER A 45 -12.26 -1.22 8.68
N LYS A 46 -11.34 -1.63 9.55
CA LYS A 46 -11.61 -1.86 10.98
C LYS A 46 -11.93 -0.56 11.73
N ALA A 47 -11.32 0.56 11.37
CA ALA A 47 -11.65 1.85 11.96
C ALA A 47 -13.10 2.26 11.64
N ILE A 48 -13.53 2.09 10.39
CA ILE A 48 -14.90 2.36 9.94
C ILE A 48 -15.90 1.43 10.62
N GLU A 49 -15.61 0.12 10.67
CA GLU A 49 -16.44 -0.87 11.37
C GLU A 49 -16.65 -0.48 12.85
N ASN A 50 -15.59 0.00 13.50
CA ASN A 50 -15.62 0.48 14.89
C ASN A 50 -16.09 1.95 15.03
N LYS A 51 -16.72 2.51 13.99
CA LYS A 51 -17.29 3.87 13.96
C LYS A 51 -16.30 4.97 14.37
N LYS A 52 -15.01 4.80 14.07
CA LYS A 52 -13.99 5.83 14.30
C LYS A 52 -14.13 6.94 13.27
N GLN A 53 -13.88 8.17 13.70
CA GLN A 53 -13.96 9.37 12.83
C GLN A 53 -12.59 9.89 12.39
N LYS A 54 -11.50 9.46 13.05
CA LYS A 54 -10.14 9.92 12.81
C LYS A 54 -9.17 8.75 12.90
N ILE A 55 -8.09 8.82 12.13
CA ILE A 55 -6.94 7.94 12.21
C ILE A 55 -5.69 8.78 12.41
N ILE A 56 -4.67 8.21 13.06
CA ILE A 56 -3.40 8.87 13.31
C ILE A 56 -2.28 7.87 13.12
N CYS A 57 -1.11 8.34 12.66
CA CYS A 57 0.08 7.53 12.59
C CYS A 57 1.32 8.38 12.94
N ALA A 58 2.28 7.78 13.62
CA ALA A 58 3.61 8.34 13.79
C ALA A 58 4.51 7.79 12.68
N SER A 59 4.66 8.55 11.60
CA SER A 59 5.48 8.17 10.45
C SER A 59 5.86 9.41 9.64
N THR A 60 7.12 9.46 9.20
CA THR A 60 7.63 10.47 8.28
C THR A 60 7.62 10.03 6.81
N GLY A 61 7.21 8.78 6.51
CA GLY A 61 7.24 8.22 5.15
C GLY A 61 5.97 7.44 4.74
N ASN A 62 6.11 6.41 3.92
CA ASN A 62 5.02 5.69 3.23
C ASN A 62 3.78 5.35 4.07
N THR A 63 3.93 5.05 5.37
CA THR A 63 2.77 4.79 6.24
C THR A 63 1.88 6.02 6.39
N SER A 64 2.43 7.23 6.52
CA SER A 64 1.64 8.46 6.61
C SER A 64 1.03 8.85 5.27
N ALA A 65 1.73 8.60 4.16
CA ALA A 65 1.16 8.78 2.82
C ALA A 65 -0.05 7.85 2.59
N SER A 66 0.07 6.57 2.93
CA SER A 66 -1.02 5.60 2.87
C SER A 66 -2.17 5.98 3.81
N ALA A 67 -1.86 6.36 5.07
CA ALA A 67 -2.88 6.79 6.04
C ALA A 67 -3.65 8.01 5.55
N ALA A 68 -2.96 9.02 5.00
CA ALA A 68 -3.60 10.22 4.45
C ALA A 68 -4.48 9.89 3.24
N ALA A 69 -4.01 9.07 2.30
CA ALA A 69 -4.76 8.69 1.11
C ALA A 69 -6.06 7.95 1.45
N TYR A 70 -5.97 6.93 2.32
CA TYR A 70 -7.14 6.18 2.75
C TYR A 70 -8.04 7.02 3.68
N GLY A 71 -7.47 7.82 4.58
CA GLY A 71 -8.23 8.72 5.44
C GLY A 71 -9.08 9.70 4.64
N ALA A 72 -8.50 10.32 3.61
CA ALA A 72 -9.23 11.18 2.68
C ALA A 72 -10.35 10.43 1.93
N ARG A 73 -10.06 9.22 1.41
CA ARG A 73 -11.02 8.42 0.65
C ARG A 73 -12.28 8.05 1.45
N TYR A 74 -12.13 7.84 2.76
CA TYR A 74 -13.20 7.39 3.66
C TYR A 74 -13.65 8.47 4.66
N ASN A 75 -13.27 9.74 4.43
CA ASN A 75 -13.61 10.89 5.29
C ASN A 75 -13.21 10.73 6.77
N LEU A 76 -12.13 10.01 7.06
CA LEU A 76 -11.57 9.89 8.41
C LEU A 76 -10.62 11.07 8.65
N GLY A 77 -11.10 12.11 9.34
CA GLY A 77 -10.35 13.33 9.61
C GLY A 77 -11.09 14.65 9.33
N LYS A 78 -12.26 14.61 8.69
CA LYS A 78 -13.11 15.80 8.51
C LYS A 78 -13.95 16.01 9.76
N ASN A 79 -13.58 17.00 10.57
CA ASN A 79 -14.30 17.68 11.66
C ASN A 79 -13.27 18.44 12.51
N CYS A 80 -12.48 19.29 11.83
CA CYS A 80 -11.70 20.36 12.46
C CYS A 80 -12.30 21.67 11.98
#